data_AF-A0A2G2V6Y9-F1
#
_entry.id   AF-A0A2G2V6Y9-F1
#
_cell.length_a   1.000
_cell.length_b   1.000
_cell.length_c   1.000
_cell.angle_alpha   90.00
_cell.angle_beta   90.00
_cell.angle_gamma   90.00
#
_symmetry.space_group_name_H-M   'P 1'
#
loop_
_entity.id
_entity.type
_entity.pdbx_description
1 polymer ?
#
loop_
_entity_poly.entity_id
_entity_poly.type
_entity_poly.pdbx_seq_one_letter_code
_entity_poly.pdbx_strand_id
1 'polypeptide(L)'
;MEEVNGIERNIMSVNGTSMHIAELGQGPVVLFLHAFPELWPDKVKALVNMSVPFVPWNLISRPTVALRTTYGDEHYIIRFQKLLTNRNPEALKLPTGKPFDGNPVTLPRWLTEKDVNYYASKYEHSGFTGGLNYYRALDLNWKLTAPWTGAKVNVPVKFIVGDFGHNL
;
A
#
# COMPACT_ATOMS: atom_id res chain seq x y z
N MET A 1 20.24 -11.52 3.43
CA MET A 1 20.08 -10.10 3.08
C MET A 1 21.41 -9.44 3.40
N GLU A 2 22.03 -8.75 2.45
CA GLU A 2 23.20 -7.91 2.77
C GLU A 2 22.75 -6.74 3.64
N GLU A 3 23.54 -6.45 4.68
CA GLU A 3 23.29 -5.31 5.55
C GLU A 3 23.62 -4.02 4.77
N VAL A 4 22.63 -3.13 4.66
CA VAL A 4 22.83 -1.84 3.97
C VAL A 4 23.49 -0.88 4.96
N ASN A 5 24.80 -0.67 4.79
CA ASN A 5 25.59 0.26 5.58
C ASN A 5 25.17 1.72 5.31
N GLY A 6 25.24 2.57 6.34
CA GLY A 6 24.99 4.01 6.24
C GLY A 6 23.51 4.43 6.39
N ILE A 7 22.62 3.52 6.80
CA ILE A 7 21.25 3.89 7.16
C ILE A 7 21.23 4.50 8.56
N GLU A 8 20.86 5.77 8.65
CA GLU A 8 20.55 6.43 9.92
C GLU A 8 19.13 6.04 10.36
N ARG A 9 18.98 5.60 11.62
CA ARG A 9 17.71 5.14 12.17
C ARG A 9 17.32 5.98 13.38
N ASN A 10 16.11 6.50 13.35
CA ASN A 10 15.55 7.32 14.41
C ASN A 10 14.15 6.82 14.76
N ILE A 11 13.80 6.88 16.05
CA ILE A 11 12.43 6.65 16.52
C ILE A 11 11.94 7.97 17.09
N MET A 12 10.77 8.44 16.64
CA MET A 12 10.13 9.64 17.18
C MET A 12 8.70 9.35 17.62
N SER A 13 8.28 9.93 18.74
CA SER A 13 6.88 9.88 19.16
C SER A 13 6.13 11.07 18.52
N VAL A 14 5.07 10.78 17.77
CA VAL A 14 4.21 11.79 17.14
C VAL A 14 2.77 11.48 17.52
N ASN A 15 2.12 12.38 18.26
CA ASN A 15 0.73 12.24 18.70
C ASN A 15 0.41 10.91 19.40
N GLY A 16 1.38 10.34 20.13
CA GLY A 16 1.24 9.06 20.83
C GLY A 16 1.54 7.82 19.98
N THR A 17 1.91 7.99 18.71
CA THR A 17 2.39 6.90 17.83
C THR A 17 3.91 6.95 17.71
N SER A 18 4.57 5.82 17.91
CA SER A 18 6.00 5.67 17.61
C SER A 18 6.19 5.59 16.10
N MET A 19 7.05 6.44 15.55
CA MET A 19 7.40 6.47 14.14
C MET A 19 8.84 6.01 13.99
N HIS A 20 9.06 4.94 13.23
CA HIS A 20 10.37 4.48 12.83
C HIS A 20 10.77 5.17 11.52
N ILE A 21 11.91 5.87 11.57
CA ILE A 21 12.46 6.62 10.45
C ILE A 21 13.79 5.99 10.07
N ALA A 22 13.94 5.66 8.79
CA ALA A 22 15.20 5.23 8.20
C ALA A 22 15.59 6.21 7.09
N GLU A 23 16.80 6.74 7.17
CA GLU A 23 17.34 7.73 6.23
C GLU A 23 18.61 7.19 5.57
N LEU A 24 18.76 7.44 4.27
CA LEU A 24 19.96 7.09 3.51
C LEU A 24 20.24 8.18 2.47
N GLY A 25 21.46 8.74 2.48
CA GLY A 25 21.92 9.79 1.56
C GLY A 25 21.65 11.23 2.03
N GLN A 26 22.14 12.22 1.27
CA GLN A 26 21.97 13.65 1.54
C GLN A 26 21.40 14.37 0.31
N GLY A 27 20.40 15.24 0.47
CA GLY A 27 19.80 16.04 -0.61
C GLY A 27 18.27 16.16 -0.54
N PRO A 28 17.61 16.69 -1.59
CA PRO A 28 16.15 16.73 -1.68
C PRO A 28 15.55 15.31 -1.57
N VAL A 29 14.72 15.10 -0.55
CA VAL A 29 14.22 13.78 -0.16
C VAL A 29 13.06 13.33 -1.05
N VAL A 30 13.10 12.08 -1.51
CA VAL A 30 11.90 11.35 -1.94
C VAL A 30 11.32 10.66 -0.71
N LEU A 31 10.10 11.06 -0.32
CA LEU A 31 9.44 10.55 0.86
C LEU A 31 8.60 9.32 0.52
N PHE A 32 8.93 8.18 1.12
CA PHE A 32 8.17 6.94 0.98
C PHE A 32 7.29 6.79 2.22
N LEU A 33 5.97 6.94 2.03
CA LEU A 33 4.97 6.84 3.10
C LEU A 33 4.11 5.60 2.90
N HIS A 34 3.87 4.88 3.99
CA HIS A 34 2.86 3.85 4.08
C HIS A 34 1.63 4.42 4.81
N ALA A 35 0.75 5.14 4.09
CA ALA A 35 -0.51 5.74 4.61
C ALA A 35 -1.28 6.45 3.46
N PHE A 36 -2.11 7.45 3.81
CA PHE A 36 -2.85 8.36 2.92
C PHE A 36 -2.22 9.78 2.88
N PRO A 37 -1.01 9.95 2.37
CA PRO A 37 -0.35 11.26 2.30
C PRO A 37 -1.06 12.25 1.37
N GLU A 38 -1.99 11.80 0.54
CA GLU A 38 -2.88 12.62 -0.27
C GLU A 38 -3.76 13.57 0.57
N LEU A 39 -3.85 13.34 1.90
CA LEU A 39 -4.48 14.26 2.85
C LEU A 39 -3.72 15.58 3.05
N TRP A 40 -2.44 15.65 2.67
CA TRP A 40 -1.60 16.83 2.88
C TRP A 40 -0.79 17.20 1.63
N PRO A 41 -1.46 17.59 0.52
CA PRO A 41 -0.81 17.83 -0.76
C PRO A 41 0.24 18.94 -0.71
N ASP A 42 0.05 19.95 0.13
CA ASP A 42 0.99 21.08 0.28
C ASP A 42 2.33 20.69 0.92
N LYS A 43 2.41 19.48 1.51
CA LYS A 43 3.58 18.99 2.24
C LYS A 43 4.36 17.91 1.50
N VAL A 44 3.85 17.40 0.38
CA VAL A 44 4.42 16.24 -0.33
C VAL A 44 4.76 16.62 -1.77
N LYS A 45 6.05 16.69 -2.10
CA LYS A 45 6.52 17.02 -3.46
C LYS A 45 6.44 15.84 -4.43
N ALA A 46 6.61 14.62 -3.93
CA ALA A 46 6.48 13.39 -4.69
C ALA A 46 6.18 12.25 -3.72
N LEU A 47 5.28 11.35 -4.13
CA LEU A 47 4.90 10.16 -3.38
C LEU A 47 5.27 8.93 -4.19
N VAL A 48 5.97 8.00 -3.56
CA VAL A 48 6.08 6.62 -4.05
C VAL A 48 5.49 5.71 -2.99
N ASN A 49 4.30 5.18 -3.26
CA ASN A 49 3.62 4.25 -2.37
C ASN A 49 4.27 2.88 -2.50
N MET A 50 4.96 2.42 -1.45
CA MET A 50 5.47 1.05 -1.35
C MET A 50 4.67 0.25 -0.32
N SER A 51 3.36 0.13 -0.53
CA SER A 51 2.52 -0.82 0.22
C SER A 51 2.77 -2.28 -0.17
N VAL A 52 3.44 -2.51 -1.31
CA VAL A 52 3.87 -3.84 -1.76
C VAL A 52 5.39 -3.81 -1.92
N PRO A 53 6.15 -4.65 -1.18
CA PRO A 53 7.60 -4.70 -1.32
C PRO A 53 7.98 -5.11 -2.75
N PHE A 54 9.08 -4.56 -3.26
CA PHE A 54 9.66 -5.04 -4.50
C PHE A 54 10.04 -6.52 -4.34
N VAL A 55 9.44 -7.37 -5.16
CA VAL A 55 9.76 -8.80 -5.19
C VAL A 55 10.78 -9.00 -6.30
N PRO A 56 12.02 -9.43 -6.01
CA PRO A 56 13.00 -9.74 -7.03
C PRO A 56 12.44 -10.76 -8.03
N TRP A 57 12.84 -10.61 -9.30
CA TRP A 57 12.44 -11.58 -10.29
C TRP A 57 13.08 -12.94 -10.00
N ASN A 58 12.28 -14.00 -10.10
CA ASN A 58 12.74 -15.38 -10.02
C ASN A 58 11.86 -16.29 -10.89
N LEU A 59 12.40 -17.42 -11.34
CA LEU A 59 11.67 -18.35 -12.22
C LEU A 59 10.60 -19.19 -11.50
N ILE A 60 10.57 -19.17 -10.17
CA ILE A 60 9.90 -20.20 -9.35
C ILE A 60 8.51 -19.77 -8.90
N SER A 61 8.30 -18.50 -8.52
CA SER A 61 6.99 -18.07 -8.02
C SER A 61 6.68 -16.63 -8.36
N ARG A 62 5.64 -16.45 -9.17
CA ARG A 62 5.02 -15.13 -9.42
C ARG A 62 4.41 -14.60 -8.12
N PRO A 63 4.31 -13.27 -7.93
CA PRO A 63 3.76 -12.70 -6.70
C PRO A 63 2.39 -13.25 -6.33
N THR A 64 1.47 -13.39 -7.29
CA THR A 64 0.13 -13.93 -7.01
C THR A 64 0.12 -15.42 -6.65
N VAL A 65 1.07 -16.21 -7.18
CA VAL A 65 1.24 -17.62 -6.80
C VAL A 65 1.77 -17.70 -5.37
N ALA A 66 2.82 -16.95 -5.06
CA ALA A 66 3.39 -16.89 -3.71
C ALA A 66 2.36 -16.46 -2.67
N LEU A 67 1.64 -15.37 -2.92
CA LEU A 67 0.59 -14.87 -2.01
C LEU A 67 -0.52 -15.91 -1.79
N ARG A 68 -0.94 -16.62 -2.84
CA ARG A 68 -1.95 -17.68 -2.72
C ARG A 68 -1.45 -18.87 -1.91
N THR A 69 -0.20 -19.30 -2.14
CA THR A 69 0.39 -20.41 -1.39
C THR A 69 0.56 -20.05 0.09
N THR A 70 0.92 -18.80 0.40
CA THR A 70 1.16 -18.37 1.79
C THR A 70 -0.11 -18.01 2.55
N TYR A 71 -1.06 -17.31 1.92
CA TYR A 71 -2.23 -16.73 2.60
C TYR A 71 -3.57 -17.31 2.13
N GLY A 72 -3.55 -18.24 1.18
CA GLY A 72 -4.73 -18.89 0.66
C GLY A 72 -5.53 -18.04 -0.34
N ASP A 73 -6.61 -18.65 -0.83
CA ASP A 73 -7.48 -18.09 -1.87
C ASP A 73 -8.34 -16.90 -1.40
N GLU A 74 -8.49 -16.77 -0.07
CA GLU A 74 -9.32 -15.77 0.59
C GLU A 74 -8.57 -14.46 0.86
N HIS A 75 -7.26 -14.45 0.68
CA HIS A 75 -6.46 -13.25 0.79
C HIS A 75 -6.95 -12.17 -0.19
N TYR A 76 -7.09 -10.93 0.29
CA TYR A 76 -7.79 -9.87 -0.44
C TYR A 76 -7.19 -9.60 -1.83
N ILE A 77 -5.86 -9.64 -1.98
CA ILE A 77 -5.19 -9.47 -3.29
C ILE A 77 -5.61 -10.57 -4.27
N ILE A 78 -5.71 -11.81 -3.77
CA ILE A 78 -6.10 -12.98 -4.58
C ILE A 78 -7.60 -12.93 -4.92
N ARG A 79 -8.45 -12.53 -3.97
CA ARG A 79 -9.86 -12.26 -4.23
C ARG A 79 -10.03 -11.16 -5.27
N PHE A 80 -9.25 -10.08 -5.20
CA PHE A 80 -9.27 -9.03 -6.21
C PHE A 80 -8.84 -9.54 -7.58
N GLN A 81 -7.85 -10.44 -7.69
CA GLN A 81 -7.56 -11.08 -8.98
C GLN A 81 -8.82 -11.74 -9.56
N LYS A 82 -9.56 -12.53 -8.78
CA LYS A 82 -10.77 -13.23 -9.24
C LYS A 82 -11.90 -12.24 -9.59
N LEU A 83 -12.22 -11.34 -8.67
CA LEU A 83 -13.30 -10.34 -8.78
C LEU A 83 -13.11 -9.46 -10.03
N LEU A 84 -11.86 -9.19 -10.38
CA LEU A 84 -11.48 -8.24 -11.40
C LEU A 84 -11.02 -8.89 -12.72
N THR A 85 -10.82 -10.21 -12.77
CA THR A 85 -10.70 -10.93 -14.06
C THR A 85 -12.03 -11.10 -14.78
N ASN A 86 -13.15 -10.79 -14.10
CA ASN A 86 -14.45 -10.78 -14.71
C ASN A 86 -14.53 -9.69 -15.79
N ARG A 87 -14.75 -10.10 -17.04
CA ARG A 87 -14.96 -9.22 -18.20
C ARG A 87 -16.44 -8.95 -18.48
N ASN A 88 -17.32 -9.45 -17.62
CA ASN A 88 -18.74 -9.16 -17.70
C ASN A 88 -18.95 -7.65 -17.48
N PRO A 89 -19.56 -6.92 -18.44
CA PRO A 89 -19.87 -5.50 -18.30
C PRO A 89 -20.97 -5.23 -17.27
N GLU A 90 -21.66 -6.25 -16.77
CA GLU A 90 -22.62 -6.12 -15.67
C GLU A 90 -21.95 -5.60 -14.39
N ALA A 91 -22.75 -4.92 -13.57
CA ALA A 91 -22.30 -4.38 -12.29
C ALA A 91 -21.64 -5.46 -11.43
N LEU A 92 -20.54 -5.08 -10.78
CA LEU A 92 -19.81 -5.94 -9.87
C LEU A 92 -20.71 -6.35 -8.69
N LYS A 93 -21.27 -7.56 -8.74
CA LYS A 93 -22.06 -8.11 -7.64
C LYS A 93 -21.09 -8.66 -6.59
N LEU A 94 -20.85 -7.88 -5.54
CA LEU A 94 -20.23 -8.43 -4.33
C LEU A 94 -21.14 -9.57 -3.81
N PRO A 95 -20.58 -10.67 -3.26
CA PRO A 95 -21.39 -11.74 -2.69
C PRO A 95 -22.43 -11.14 -1.73
N THR A 96 -23.70 -11.52 -1.89
CA THR A 96 -24.75 -11.09 -0.98
C THR A 96 -24.48 -11.65 0.41
N GLY A 97 -24.05 -10.76 1.29
CA GLY A 97 -23.67 -10.96 2.68
C GLY A 97 -23.16 -9.61 3.21
N LYS A 98 -23.17 -9.38 4.52
CA LYS A 98 -22.54 -8.20 5.10
C LYS A 98 -21.01 -8.35 4.97
N PRO A 99 -20.33 -7.69 4.00
CA PRO A 99 -18.90 -7.89 3.77
C PRO A 99 -18.06 -7.31 4.92
N PHE A 100 -18.69 -6.41 5.68
CA PHE A 100 -18.23 -5.78 6.89
C PHE A 100 -19.27 -6.08 7.95
N ASP A 101 -18.86 -6.38 9.18
CA ASP A 101 -19.80 -6.53 10.29
C ASP A 101 -20.61 -5.23 10.42
N GLY A 102 -21.93 -5.34 10.60
CA GLY A 102 -22.82 -4.18 10.71
C GLY A 102 -22.68 -3.42 12.03
N ASN A 103 -21.51 -3.51 12.66
CA ASN A 103 -21.20 -2.91 13.93
C ASN A 103 -21.01 -1.40 13.75
N PRO A 104 -21.49 -0.56 14.67
CA PRO A 104 -21.20 0.86 14.66
C PRO A 104 -19.68 1.08 14.70
N VAL A 105 -19.15 1.79 13.71
CA VAL A 105 -17.72 2.14 13.67
C VAL A 105 -17.55 3.49 14.36
N THR A 106 -16.82 3.51 15.47
CA THR A 106 -16.38 4.77 16.09
C THR A 106 -15.14 5.26 15.36
N LEU A 107 -15.20 6.45 14.74
CA LEU A 107 -14.07 6.99 14.00
C LEU A 107 -12.90 7.34 14.95
N PRO A 108 -11.65 7.06 14.55
CA PRO A 108 -10.49 7.49 15.33
C PRO A 108 -10.37 9.01 15.29
N ARG A 109 -9.74 9.61 16.32
CA ARG A 109 -9.66 11.08 16.47
C ARG A 109 -9.01 11.81 15.29
N TRP A 110 -8.17 11.12 14.51
CA TRP A 110 -7.49 11.70 13.34
C TRP A 110 -8.33 11.65 12.05
N LEU A 111 -9.47 10.96 12.06
CA LEU A 111 -10.35 10.80 10.90
C LEU A 111 -11.75 11.32 11.25
N THR A 112 -12.15 12.45 10.67
CA THR A 112 -13.47 13.02 10.91
C THR A 112 -14.52 12.50 9.93
N GLU A 113 -15.81 12.63 10.25
CA GLU A 113 -16.90 12.30 9.31
C GLU A 113 -16.78 13.10 8.00
N LYS A 114 -16.29 14.35 8.08
CA LYS A 114 -16.05 15.19 6.90
C LYS A 114 -15.02 14.56 5.97
N ASP A 115 -13.93 14.01 6.53
CA ASP A 115 -12.89 13.34 5.74
C ASP A 115 -13.43 12.07 5.08
N VAL A 116 -14.20 11.27 5.83
CA VAL A 116 -14.86 10.07 5.32
C VAL A 116 -15.80 10.41 4.15
N ASN A 117 -16.67 11.41 4.34
CA ASN A 117 -17.62 11.85 3.31
C ASN A 117 -16.91 12.42 2.08
N TYR A 118 -15.79 13.13 2.27
CA TYR A 118 -14.98 13.58 1.16
C TYR A 118 -14.49 12.40 0.33
N TYR A 119 -13.88 11.38 0.95
CA TYR A 119 -13.42 10.20 0.22
C TYR A 119 -14.55 9.40 -0.42
N ALA A 120 -15.65 9.21 0.29
CA ALA A 120 -16.84 8.55 -0.25
C ALA A 120 -17.30 9.23 -1.54
N SER A 121 -17.40 10.57 -1.54
CA SER A 121 -17.80 11.34 -2.73
C SER A 121 -16.81 11.19 -3.91
N LYS A 122 -15.51 11.03 -3.63
CA LYS A 122 -14.51 10.79 -4.68
C LYS A 122 -14.66 9.41 -5.29
N TYR A 123 -14.87 8.38 -4.46
CA TYR A 123 -15.05 7.01 -4.94
C TYR A 123 -16.42 6.77 -5.59
N GLU A 124 -17.46 7.49 -5.19
CA GLU A 124 -18.75 7.50 -5.90
C GLU A 124 -18.58 7.96 -7.35
N HIS A 125 -17.71 8.93 -7.59
CA HIS A 125 -17.44 9.43 -8.93
C HIS A 125 -16.41 8.58 -9.69
N SER A 126 -15.26 8.25 -9.09
CA SER A 126 -14.17 7.55 -9.78
C SER A 126 -14.37 6.03 -9.86
N GLY A 127 -15.23 5.47 -9.02
CA GLY A 127 -15.25 4.05 -8.72
C GLY A 127 -13.92 3.55 -8.15
N PHE A 128 -13.81 2.23 -8.02
CA PHE A 128 -12.61 1.56 -7.47
C PHE A 128 -11.71 0.92 -8.54
N THR A 129 -12.14 0.87 -9.80
CA THR A 129 -11.42 0.17 -10.88
C THR A 129 -9.97 0.64 -11.03
N GLY A 130 -9.72 1.95 -10.98
CA GLY A 130 -8.37 2.52 -11.10
C GLY A 130 -7.41 2.00 -10.02
N GLY A 131 -7.78 2.15 -8.74
CA GLY A 131 -6.96 1.64 -7.63
C GLY A 131 -6.82 0.12 -7.64
N LEU A 132 -7.90 -0.58 -8.01
CA LEU A 132 -7.90 -2.05 -8.08
C LEU A 132 -7.07 -2.61 -9.25
N ASN A 133 -6.87 -1.85 -10.33
CA ASN A 133 -6.00 -2.25 -11.45
C ASN A 133 -4.54 -2.42 -11.03
N TYR A 134 -4.08 -1.72 -9.98
CA TYR A 134 -2.74 -1.91 -9.45
C TYR A 134 -2.51 -3.38 -9.05
N TYR A 135 -3.49 -3.98 -8.37
CA TYR A 135 -3.43 -5.39 -7.99
C TYR A 135 -3.50 -6.32 -9.21
N ARG A 136 -4.35 -6.03 -10.21
CA ARG A 136 -4.40 -6.81 -11.48
C ARG A 136 -3.04 -6.88 -12.16
N ALA A 137 -2.26 -5.80 -12.08
CA ALA A 137 -0.98 -5.67 -12.73
C ALA A 137 0.20 -6.22 -11.90
N LEU A 138 0.01 -6.80 -10.70
CA LEU A 138 1.14 -7.23 -9.85
C LEU A 138 2.12 -8.17 -10.56
N ASP A 139 1.60 -9.22 -11.19
CA ASP A 139 2.43 -10.18 -11.95
C ASP A 139 3.08 -9.52 -13.18
N LEU A 140 2.41 -8.55 -13.81
CA LEU A 140 2.93 -7.82 -14.96
C LEU A 140 4.05 -6.86 -14.52
N ASN A 141 3.81 -6.06 -13.49
CA ASN A 141 4.77 -5.17 -12.88
C ASN A 141 6.03 -5.94 -12.50
N TRP A 142 5.89 -7.08 -11.83
CA TRP A 142 7.01 -7.95 -11.47
C TRP A 142 7.81 -8.46 -12.69
N LYS A 143 7.16 -8.80 -13.81
CA LYS A 143 7.85 -9.16 -15.05
C LYS A 143 8.56 -7.98 -15.67
N LEU A 144 7.87 -6.85 -15.78
CA LEU A 144 8.40 -5.63 -16.37
C LEU A 144 9.58 -5.10 -15.55
N THR A 145 9.58 -5.34 -14.24
CA THR A 145 10.65 -4.89 -13.35
C THR A 145 11.83 -5.85 -13.21
N ALA A 146 11.81 -6.98 -13.93
CA ALA A 146 12.92 -7.93 -13.95
C ALA A 146 14.28 -7.32 -14.29
N PRO A 147 14.42 -6.38 -15.24
CA PRO A 147 15.72 -5.76 -15.56
C PRO A 147 16.36 -4.98 -14.40
N TRP A 148 15.58 -4.57 -13.40
CA TRP A 148 16.08 -3.86 -12.22
C TRP A 148 16.38 -4.78 -11.03
N THR A 149 16.37 -6.10 -11.24
CA THR A 149 16.75 -7.06 -10.19
C THR A 149 18.19 -6.82 -9.75
N GLY A 150 18.37 -6.52 -8.46
CA GLY A 150 19.68 -6.18 -7.87
C GLY A 150 20.12 -4.72 -8.09
N ALA A 151 19.36 -3.91 -8.82
CA ALA A 151 19.64 -2.49 -8.96
C ALA A 151 19.44 -1.77 -7.61
N LYS A 152 20.32 -0.79 -7.32
CA LYS A 152 20.25 0.03 -6.12
C LYS A 152 19.54 1.35 -6.41
N VAL A 153 18.67 1.78 -5.50
CA VAL A 153 18.09 3.13 -5.50
C VAL A 153 19.14 4.07 -4.92
N ASN A 154 19.65 4.99 -5.74
CA ASN A 154 20.76 5.90 -5.36
C ASN A 154 20.28 7.30 -4.93
N VAL A 155 18.98 7.58 -5.06
CA VAL A 155 18.43 8.87 -4.59
C VAL A 155 18.38 8.89 -3.07
N PRO A 156 18.51 10.07 -2.42
CA PRO A 156 18.30 10.18 -0.98
C PRO A 156 16.88 9.77 -0.58
N VAL A 157 16.77 8.87 0.39
CA VAL A 157 15.49 8.29 0.83
C VAL A 157 15.27 8.57 2.30
N LYS A 158 14.02 8.95 2.63
CA LYS A 158 13.48 8.89 3.98
C LYS A 158 12.28 7.95 3.98
N PHE A 159 12.40 6.84 4.70
CA PHE A 159 11.33 5.88 4.91
C PHE A 159 10.75 6.06 6.30
N ILE A 160 9.44 6.23 6.39
CA ILE A 160 8.73 6.47 7.66
C ILE A 160 7.62 5.45 7.79
N VAL A 161 7.62 4.70 8.89
CA VAL A 161 6.57 3.74 9.23
C VAL A 161 6.12 3.96 10.68
N GLY A 162 4.80 3.97 10.89
CA GLY A 162 4.22 4.00 12.23
C GLY A 162 4.23 2.60 12.84
N ASP A 163 4.50 2.52 14.13
CA ASP A 163 4.33 1.30 14.90
C ASP A 163 2.84 1.06 15.19
N PHE A 164 2.42 -0.20 15.16
CA PHE A 164 1.10 -0.58 15.67
C PHE A 164 1.21 -0.59 17.19
N GLY A 165 0.94 0.54 17.84
CA GLY A 165 0.77 0.56 19.28
C GLY A 165 -0.23 -0.52 19.68
N HIS A 166 0.19 -1.49 20.48
CA HIS A 166 -0.59 -2.65 20.95
C HIS A 166 -1.81 -2.31 21.84
N ASN A 167 -2.38 -1.11 21.73
CA ASN A 167 -3.47 -0.62 22.58
C ASN A 167 -4.65 -0.10 21.74
N LEU A 168 -5.23 -0.98 20.90
CA LEU A 168 -6.62 -0.85 20.43
C LEU A 168 -7.40 -2.08 20.86
#